data_AF-A0A8J6ULK4-F1
#
_entry.id   AF-A0A8J6ULK4-F1
#
_cell.length_a   1.000
_cell.length_b   1.000
_cell.length_c   1.000
_cell.angle_alpha   90.00
_cell.angle_beta   90.00
_cell.angle_gamma   90.00
#
_symmetry.space_group_name_H-M   'P 1'
#
loop_
_entity.id
_entity.type
_entity.pdbx_description
1 polymer ?
#
loop_
_entity_poly.entity_id
_entity_poly.type
_entity_poly.pdbx_seq_one_letter_code
_entity_poly.pdbx_strand_id
1 'polypeptide(L)'
;MAGKVLTNLTHQLVAGLLEDIDKNLKRKVDVVVGLSRLAGGTLTLIGCILVFVFVQAALDPTATIEINGVPTKDQMDKIVAVIFSALFPIFGLFLSFAPARLLDGWATKIIDRLS
;
A
#
# COMPACT_ATOMS: atom_id res chain seq x y z
N MET A 1 -21.73 -24.89 45.15
CA MET A 1 -20.45 -25.13 44.43
C MET A 1 -20.60 -25.19 42.92
N ALA A 2 -21.62 -25.86 42.36
CA ALA A 2 -21.81 -26.01 40.91
C ALA A 2 -21.91 -24.69 40.11
N GLY A 3 -22.60 -23.67 40.64
CA GLY A 3 -22.78 -22.39 39.93
C GLY A 3 -21.48 -21.57 39.73
N LYS A 4 -20.50 -21.71 40.63
CA LYS A 4 -19.20 -21.01 40.57
C LYS A 4 -18.24 -21.67 39.58
N VAL A 5 -18.39 -22.98 39.38
CA VAL A 5 -17.64 -23.76 38.38
C VAL A 5 -18.17 -23.46 36.97
N LEU A 6 -19.50 -23.37 36.81
CA LEU A 6 -20.12 -23.06 35.53
C LEU A 6 -19.79 -21.64 35.04
N THR A 7 -19.73 -20.66 35.95
CA THR A 7 -19.35 -19.27 35.62
C THR A 7 -17.86 -19.11 35.28
N ASN A 8 -16.97 -19.89 35.90
CA ASN A 8 -15.56 -19.91 35.51
C ASN A 8 -15.34 -20.56 34.15
N LEU A 9 -16.09 -21.63 33.84
CA LEU A 9 -16.05 -22.28 32.53
C LEU A 9 -16.57 -21.38 31.41
N THR A 10 -17.65 -20.63 31.63
CA THR A 10 -18.12 -19.66 30.64
C THR A 10 -17.13 -18.51 30.45
N HIS A 11 -16.52 -18.00 31.51
CA HIS A 11 -15.47 -16.99 31.38
C HIS A 11 -14.23 -17.49 30.62
N GLN A 12 -13.78 -18.72 30.89
CA GLN A 12 -12.66 -19.32 30.14
C GLN A 12 -13.01 -19.54 28.67
N LEU A 13 -14.22 -20.01 28.37
CA LEU A 13 -14.67 -20.24 27.01
C LEU A 13 -14.78 -18.92 26.21
N VAL A 14 -15.36 -17.88 26.83
CA VAL A 14 -15.48 -16.55 26.22
C VAL A 14 -14.09 -15.91 26.05
N ALA A 15 -13.20 -16.03 27.03
CA ALA A 15 -11.84 -15.51 26.92
C ALA A 15 -11.06 -16.18 25.79
N GLY A 16 -11.16 -17.51 25.67
CA GLY A 16 -10.53 -18.24 24.56
C GLY A 16 -11.06 -17.83 23.19
N LEU A 17 -12.39 -17.65 23.08
CA LEU A 17 -13.03 -17.24 21.82
C LEU A 17 -12.65 -15.80 21.42
N LEU A 18 -12.56 -14.89 22.38
CA LEU A 18 -12.08 -13.53 22.15
C LEU A 18 -10.61 -13.50 21.72
N GLU A 19 -9.77 -14.35 22.33
CA GLU A 19 -8.35 -14.46 21.98
C GLU A 19 -8.15 -14.98 20.55
N ASP A 20 -8.96 -15.95 20.12
CA ASP A 20 -8.92 -16.47 18.75
C ASP A 20 -9.38 -15.42 17.72
N ILE A 21 -10.41 -14.63 18.03
CA ILE A 21 -10.87 -13.53 17.18
C ILE A 21 -9.78 -12.46 17.05
N ASP A 22 -9.17 -12.05 18.16
CA ASP A 22 -8.13 -11.02 18.18
C ASP A 22 -6.88 -11.46 17.41
N LYS A 23 -6.45 -12.72 17.58
CA LYS A 23 -5.35 -13.30 16.80
C LYS A 23 -5.63 -13.31 15.30
N ASN A 24 -6.86 -13.65 14.90
CA ASN A 24 -7.24 -13.70 13.49
C ASN A 24 -7.29 -12.28 12.88
N LEU A 25 -7.83 -11.30 13.62
CA LEU A 25 -7.87 -9.91 13.19
C LEU A 25 -6.45 -9.35 13.02
N LYS A 26 -5.59 -9.55 14.02
CA LYS A 26 -4.19 -9.14 13.97
C LYS A 26 -3.44 -9.73 12.78
N ARG A 27 -3.64 -11.03 12.52
CA ARG A 27 -3.05 -11.70 11.35
C ARG A 27 -3.50 -11.07 10.03
N LYS A 28 -4.78 -10.72 9.89
CA LYS A 28 -5.29 -10.05 8.68
C LYS A 28 -4.67 -8.66 8.50
N VAL A 29 -4.56 -7.89 9.59
CA VAL A 29 -3.89 -6.58 9.58
C VAL A 29 -2.43 -6.71 9.16
N ASP A 30 -1.67 -7.62 9.78
CA ASP A 30 -0.26 -7.85 9.45
C ASP A 30 -0.06 -8.22 7.98
N VAL A 31 -0.95 -9.05 7.41
CA VAL A 31 -0.92 -9.42 5.98
C VAL A 31 -1.17 -8.21 5.08
N VAL A 32 -2.17 -7.38 5.39
CA VAL A 32 -2.48 -6.17 4.62
C VAL A 32 -1.34 -5.14 4.68
N VAL A 33 -0.75 -4.97 5.86
CA VAL A 33 0.41 -4.09 6.08
C VAL A 33 1.62 -4.60 5.31
N GLY A 34 1.91 -5.91 5.38
CA GLY A 34 2.97 -6.55 4.61
C GLY A 34 2.80 -6.40 3.10
N LEU A 35 1.59 -6.65 2.59
CA LEU A 35 1.23 -6.46 1.18
C LEU A 35 1.39 -5.00 0.74
N SER A 36 0.99 -4.05 1.58
CA SER A 36 1.14 -2.62 1.29
C SER A 36 2.60 -2.20 1.17
N ARG A 37 3.48 -2.73 2.02
CA ARG A 37 4.92 -2.46 1.96
C ARG A 37 5.58 -3.11 0.74
N LEU A 38 5.17 -4.33 0.40
CA LEU A 38 5.62 -5.02 -0.82
C LEU A 38 5.17 -4.28 -2.09
N ALA A 39 3.91 -3.85 -2.13
CA ALA A 39 3.36 -3.05 -3.21
C ALA A 39 4.09 -1.71 -3.33
N GLY A 40 4.34 -1.03 -2.20
CA GLY A 40 5.13 0.19 -2.15
C GLY A 40 6.54 0.03 -2.74
N GLY A 41 7.28 -0.99 -2.30
CA GLY A 41 8.62 -1.27 -2.83
C GLY A 41 8.63 -1.60 -4.32
N THR A 42 7.65 -2.36 -4.79
CA THR A 42 7.49 -2.67 -6.22
C THR A 42 7.14 -1.42 -7.03
N LEU A 43 6.24 -0.58 -6.50
CA LEU A 43 5.86 0.70 -7.10
C LEU A 43 7.06 1.66 -7.19
N THR A 44 7.94 1.65 -6.18
CA THR A 44 9.20 2.40 -6.23
C THR A 44 10.10 1.93 -7.36
N LEU A 45 10.31 0.62 -7.51
CA LEU A 45 11.15 0.08 -8.58
C LEU A 45 10.60 0.42 -9.97
N ILE A 46 9.30 0.18 -10.19
CA ILE A 46 8.63 0.49 -11.46
C ILE A 46 8.67 2.00 -11.73
N GLY A 47 8.40 2.81 -10.70
CA GLY A 47 8.46 4.27 -10.76
C GLY A 47 9.85 4.79 -11.15
N CYS A 48 10.92 4.25 -10.55
CA CYS A 48 12.30 4.61 -10.91
C CYS A 48 12.63 4.26 -12.36
N ILE A 49 12.18 3.10 -12.86
CA ILE A 49 12.37 2.69 -14.26
C ILE A 49 11.63 3.66 -15.20
N LEU A 50 10.37 3.99 -14.89
CA LEU A 50 9.58 4.95 -15.67
C LEU A 50 10.28 6.31 -15.74
N VAL A 51 10.69 6.87 -14.60
CA VAL A 51 11.43 8.14 -14.56
C VAL A 51 12.68 8.07 -15.42
N PHE A 52 13.45 6.99 -15.35
CA PHE A 52 14.65 6.81 -16.15
C PHE A 52 14.35 6.84 -17.67
N VAL A 53 13.28 6.17 -18.12
CA VAL A 53 12.88 6.19 -19.54
C VAL A 53 12.41 7.57 -19.97
N PHE A 54 11.55 8.22 -19.17
CA PHE A 54 10.99 9.53 -19.53
C PHE A 54 12.03 10.64 -19.47
N VAL A 55 12.99 10.58 -18.54
CA VAL A 55 14.11 11.53 -18.48
C VAL A 55 14.97 11.41 -19.74
N GLN A 56 15.26 10.19 -20.20
CA GLN A 56 15.98 10.02 -21.46
C GLN A 56 15.18 10.56 -22.66
N ALA A 57 13.88 10.31 -22.72
CA ALA A 57 13.01 10.86 -23.77
C ALA A 57 12.92 12.40 -23.72
N ALA A 58 13.01 13.00 -22.54
CA ALA A 58 13.00 14.46 -22.35
C ALA A 58 14.33 15.10 -22.78
N LEU A 59 15.46 14.43 -22.54
CA LEU A 59 16.80 14.90 -22.92
C LEU A 59 17.09 14.70 -24.42
N ASP A 60 16.42 13.73 -25.08
CA ASP A 60 16.51 13.53 -26.52
C ASP A 60 15.51 14.43 -27.27
N PRO A 61 15.97 15.44 -28.04
CA PRO A 61 15.09 16.31 -28.81
C PRO A 61 14.40 15.60 -29.98
N THR A 62 14.89 14.45 -30.41
CA THR A 62 14.33 13.67 -31.52
C THR A 62 13.26 12.68 -31.08
N ALA A 63 13.29 12.26 -29.81
CA ALA A 63 12.32 11.34 -29.24
C ALA A 63 10.90 11.93 -29.30
N THR A 64 9.93 11.11 -29.69
CA THR A 64 8.50 11.44 -29.68
C THR A 64 7.82 10.69 -28.55
N ILE A 65 6.96 11.39 -27.80
CA ILE A 65 6.10 10.77 -26.80
C ILE A 65 4.67 10.84 -27.31
N GLU A 66 3.91 9.77 -27.13
CA GLU A 66 2.53 9.70 -27.59
C GLU A 66 1.59 10.14 -26.48
N ILE A 67 0.87 11.24 -26.70
CA ILE A 67 -0.15 11.76 -25.77
C ILE A 67 -1.48 11.69 -26.49
N ASN A 68 -2.42 10.92 -25.93
CA ASN A 68 -3.75 10.71 -26.53
C ASN A 68 -3.72 10.22 -28.00
N GLY A 69 -2.72 9.41 -28.37
CA GLY A 69 -2.55 8.90 -29.73
C GLY A 69 -1.91 9.88 -30.72
N VAL A 70 -1.47 11.06 -30.25
CA VAL A 70 -0.76 12.05 -31.07
C VAL A 70 0.72 12.04 -30.68
N PRO A 71 1.64 11.77 -31.62
CA PRO A 71 3.07 11.85 -31.36
C PRO A 71 3.48 13.32 -31.21
N THR A 72 3.94 13.68 -30.01
CA THR A 72 4.39 15.05 -29.69
C THR A 72 5.90 15.08 -29.43
N LYS A 73 6.52 16.20 -29.83
CA LYS A 73 7.92 16.52 -29.52
C LYS A 73 8.07 17.69 -28.55
N ASP A 74 6.95 18.28 -28.14
CA ASP A 74 6.92 19.45 -27.25
C ASP A 74 7.65 19.15 -25.94
N GLN A 75 8.69 19.94 -25.65
CA GLN A 75 9.50 19.75 -24.45
C GLN A 75 8.70 19.88 -23.16
N MET A 76 7.68 20.75 -23.15
CA MET A 76 6.77 20.93 -22.01
C MET A 76 6.08 19.61 -21.67
N ASP A 77 5.55 18.91 -22.67
CA ASP A 77 4.83 17.65 -22.51
C ASP A 77 5.75 16.54 -21.98
N LYS A 78 7.01 16.53 -22.44
CA LYS A 78 8.02 15.61 -21.94
C LYS A 78 8.35 15.84 -20.47
N ILE A 79 8.50 17.10 -20.07
CA ILE A 79 8.80 17.49 -18.69
C ILE A 79 7.62 17.11 -17.78
N VAL A 80 6.39 17.36 -18.21
CA VAL A 80 5.19 16.98 -17.45
C VAL A 80 5.12 15.46 -17.26
N ALA A 81 5.44 14.67 -18.30
CA ALA A 81 5.50 13.22 -18.19
C ALA A 81 6.57 12.73 -17.19
N VAL A 82 7.75 13.36 -17.18
CA VAL A 82 8.79 13.09 -16.17
C VAL A 82 8.29 13.39 -14.76
N ILE A 83 7.70 14.57 -14.54
CA ILE A 83 7.17 14.98 -13.23
C ILE A 83 6.08 14.00 -12.76
N PHE A 84 5.17 13.61 -13.66
CA PHE A 84 4.12 12.65 -13.35
C PHE A 84 4.70 11.29 -12.99
N SER A 85 5.65 10.78 -13.77
CA SER A 85 6.33 9.51 -13.50
C SER A 85 7.09 9.53 -12.16
N ALA A 86 7.61 10.69 -11.74
CA ALA A 86 8.33 10.86 -10.48
C ALA A 86 7.43 10.80 -9.25
N LEU A 87 6.11 10.95 -9.39
CA LEU A 87 5.16 10.75 -8.30
C LEU A 87 5.09 9.27 -7.88
N PHE A 88 5.22 8.33 -8.82
CA PHE A 88 5.17 6.89 -8.54
C PHE A 88 6.22 6.42 -7.54
N PRO A 89 7.52 6.74 -7.70
CA PRO A 89 8.52 6.35 -6.72
C PRO A 89 8.34 7.06 -5.38
N ILE A 90 7.83 8.30 -5.36
CA ILE A 90 7.52 9.02 -4.12
C ILE A 90 6.40 8.29 -3.34
N PHE A 91 5.30 7.95 -4.02
CA PHE A 91 4.21 7.17 -3.40
C PHE A 91 4.65 5.76 -3.00
N GLY A 92 5.48 5.11 -3.82
CA GLY A 92 6.04 3.80 -3.51
C GLY A 92 6.91 3.84 -2.25
N LEU A 93 7.76 4.86 -2.12
CA LEU A 93 8.58 5.09 -0.93
C LEU A 93 7.70 5.33 0.28
N PHE A 94 6.67 6.18 0.14
CA PHE A 94 5.73 6.43 1.22
C PHE A 94 5.02 5.16 1.69
N LEU A 95 4.57 4.30 0.78
CA LEU A 95 3.93 3.02 1.12
C LEU A 95 4.91 1.99 1.69
N SER A 96 6.15 1.94 1.19
CA SER A 96 7.19 1.01 1.66
C SER A 96 7.70 1.38 3.07
N PHE A 97 7.84 2.68 3.34
CA PHE A 97 8.38 3.22 4.59
C PHE A 97 7.29 3.75 5.54
N ALA A 98 6.02 3.68 5.18
CA ALA A 98 4.93 4.08 6.06
C ALA A 98 5.05 3.35 7.40
N PRO A 99 5.03 4.08 8.53
CA PRO A 99 5.12 3.47 9.85
C PRO A 99 3.92 2.55 10.05
N ALA A 100 4.18 1.31 10.49
CA ALA A 100 3.15 0.29 10.71
C ALA A 100 1.97 0.83 11.52
N ARG A 101 2.21 1.70 12.50
CA ARG A 101 1.18 2.35 13.32
C ARG A 101 0.08 3.09 12.53
N LEU A 102 0.42 3.71 11.40
CA LEU A 102 -0.57 4.40 10.54
C LEU A 102 -1.31 3.40 9.65
N LEU A 103 -0.59 2.40 9.11
CA LEU A 103 -1.17 1.34 8.29
C LEU A 103 -2.08 0.42 9.11
N ASP A 104 -1.71 0.10 10.35
CA ASP A 104 -2.51 -0.69 11.29
C ASP A 104 -3.83 0.01 11.60
N GLY A 105 -3.79 1.31 11.91
CA GLY A 105 -4.99 2.09 12.18
C GLY A 105 -5.91 2.23 10.95
N TRP A 106 -5.33 2.36 9.75
CA TRP A 106 -6.09 2.37 8.50
C TRP A 106 -6.66 1.00 8.13
N ALA A 107 -5.86 -0.06 8.22
CA ALA A 107 -6.25 -1.43 7.92
C ALA A 107 -7.34 -1.90 8.89
N THR A 108 -7.23 -1.58 10.18
CA THR A 108 -8.27 -1.91 11.17
C THR A 108 -9.58 -1.21 10.84
N LYS A 109 -9.56 0.09 10.50
CA LYS A 109 -10.76 0.83 10.04
C LYS A 109 -11.37 0.27 8.75
N ILE A 110 -10.55 -0.21 7.82
CA ILE A 110 -11.01 -0.81 6.56
C ILE A 110 -11.68 -2.16 6.84
N ILE A 111 -11.03 -3.01 7.65
CA ILE A 111 -11.56 -4.33 8.01
C ILE A 111 -12.87 -4.19 8.80
N ASP A 112 -12.94 -3.24 9.74
CA ASP A 112 -14.14 -2.98 10.54
C ASP A 112 -15.31 -2.43 9.70
N ARG A 113 -15.03 -1.77 8.57
CA ARG A 113 -16.07 -1.33 7.61
C ARG A 113 -16.48 -2.40 6.60
N LEU A 114 -15.69 -3.45 6.43
CA LEU A 114 -15.92 -4.54 5.47
C LEU A 114 -16.45 -5.82 6.12
N SER A 115 -16.35 -5.94 7.44
CA SER A 115 -16.99 -6.98 8.26
C SER A 115 -18.43 -6.63 8.58
#